data_AF-A0A1Q6FVF1-F1
#
_entry.id   AF-A0A1Q6FVF1-F1
#
_cell.length_a   1.000
_cell.length_b   1.000
_cell.length_c   1.000
_cell.angle_alpha   90.00
_cell.angle_beta   90.00
_cell.angle_gamma   90.00
#
_symmetry.space_group_name_H-M   'P 1'
#
loop_
_entity.id
_entity.type
_entity.pdbx_description
1 polymer ?
#
loop_
_entity_poly.entity_id
_entity_poly.type
_entity_poly.pdbx_seq_one_letter_code
_entity_poly.pdbx_strand_id
1 'polypeptide(L)'
;MNFSELIQLCPEADEARTTMAAASQEAQDTYQAMVDEFQTKYQDYEAKAATWSDSIRSSKEKELTDIQTRIQEFSQSVDLELQQQQQSLMAPIYEKARNVVSQLAKEGSYVYVFDINSVLYYDAAQSTDLTPAARTAMNIPEGRTLESLQAELQAQAEQAQQAQ
;
A
#
# COMPACT_ATOMS: atom_id res chain seq x y z
N MET A 1 6.69 -21.92 12.51
CA MET A 1 5.93 -21.65 11.27
C MET A 1 6.40 -20.33 10.68
N ASN A 2 6.22 -20.09 9.38
CA ASN A 2 6.47 -18.79 8.77
C ASN A 2 5.17 -17.97 8.71
N PHE A 3 4.89 -17.16 9.72
CA PHE A 3 3.62 -16.42 9.79
C PHE A 3 3.56 -15.29 8.76
N SER A 4 4.67 -14.58 8.56
CA SER A 4 4.75 -13.48 7.60
C SER A 4 4.47 -13.94 6.17
N GLU A 5 4.97 -15.11 5.79
CA GLU A 5 4.71 -15.71 4.47
C GLU A 5 3.22 -15.94 4.22
N LEU A 6 2.46 -16.39 5.24
CA LEU A 6 1.02 -16.60 5.09
C LEU A 6 0.26 -15.32 4.79
N ILE A 7 0.65 -14.22 5.44
CA ILE A 7 0.05 -12.91 5.20
C ILE A 7 0.42 -12.40 3.81
N GLN A 8 1.69 -12.54 3.41
CA GLN A 8 2.16 -11.97 2.15
C GLN A 8 1.62 -12.72 0.93
N LEU A 9 1.48 -14.03 1.01
CA LEU A 9 1.19 -14.90 -0.12
C LEU A 9 -0.29 -15.27 -0.29
N CYS A 10 -1.17 -14.85 0.61
CA CYS A 10 -2.59 -15.15 0.48
C CYS A 10 -3.28 -14.30 -0.60
N PRO A 11 -4.35 -14.82 -1.24
CA PRO A 11 -5.07 -14.09 -2.28
C PRO A 11 -5.61 -12.74 -1.82
N GLU A 12 -6.09 -12.65 -0.56
CA GLU A 12 -6.59 -11.38 -0.03
C GLU A 12 -5.51 -10.31 0.07
N ALA A 13 -4.24 -10.69 0.23
CA ALA A 13 -3.13 -9.74 0.22
C ALA A 13 -2.81 -9.24 -1.19
N ASP A 14 -3.02 -10.07 -2.23
CA ASP A 14 -2.95 -9.63 -3.63
C ASP A 14 -4.04 -8.60 -3.96
N GLU A 15 -5.27 -8.85 -3.51
CA GLU A 15 -6.39 -7.91 -3.68
C GLU A 15 -6.13 -6.60 -2.95
N ALA A 16 -5.65 -6.66 -1.70
CA ALA A 16 -5.30 -5.48 -0.94
C ALA A 16 -4.15 -4.69 -1.58
N ARG A 17 -3.11 -5.37 -2.09
CA ARG A 17 -2.02 -4.71 -2.85
C ARG A 17 -2.54 -4.00 -4.09
N THR A 18 -3.40 -4.68 -4.86
CA THR A 18 -4.02 -4.11 -6.08
C THR A 18 -4.85 -2.87 -5.74
N THR A 19 -5.66 -2.96 -4.69
CA THR A 19 -6.49 -1.83 -4.20
C THR A 19 -5.62 -0.65 -3.76
N MET A 20 -4.55 -0.91 -3.01
CA MET A 20 -3.62 0.12 -2.54
C MET A 20 -2.86 0.77 -3.70
N ALA A 21 -2.44 0.00 -4.70
CA ALA A 21 -1.77 0.52 -5.89
C ALA A 21 -2.70 1.44 -6.69
N ALA A 22 -3.96 1.04 -6.88
CA ALA A 22 -4.96 1.87 -7.55
C ALA A 22 -5.23 3.19 -6.80
N ALA A 23 -5.43 3.14 -5.47
CA ALA A 23 -5.64 4.32 -4.65
C ALA A 23 -4.42 5.27 -4.68
N SER A 24 -3.21 4.70 -4.67
CA SER A 24 -1.97 5.48 -4.76
C SER A 24 -1.83 6.16 -6.13
N GLN A 25 -2.20 5.47 -7.22
CA GLN A 25 -2.18 6.03 -8.57
C GLN A 25 -3.22 7.16 -8.71
N GLU A 26 -4.44 6.96 -8.23
CA GLU A 26 -5.49 8.00 -8.27
C GLU A 26 -5.07 9.25 -7.50
N ALA A 27 -4.43 9.08 -6.34
CA ALA A 27 -3.89 10.19 -5.58
C ALA A 27 -2.73 10.90 -6.30
N GLN A 28 -1.84 10.15 -6.96
CA GLN A 28 -0.76 10.70 -7.77
C GLN A 28 -1.31 11.52 -8.94
N ASP A 29 -2.30 10.99 -9.66
CA ASP A 29 -2.92 11.66 -10.80
C ASP A 29 -3.60 12.96 -10.37
N THR A 30 -4.31 12.91 -9.24
CA THR A 30 -4.97 14.10 -8.66
C THR A 30 -3.93 15.14 -8.22
N TYR A 31 -2.85 14.73 -7.56
CA TYR A 31 -1.76 15.61 -7.18
C TYR A 31 -1.14 16.28 -8.41
N GLN A 32 -0.84 15.51 -9.46
CA GLN A 32 -0.25 16.02 -10.69
C GLN A 32 -1.17 17.04 -11.37
N ALA A 33 -2.48 16.77 -11.43
CA ALA A 33 -3.45 17.70 -11.99
C ALA A 33 -3.48 19.05 -11.23
N MET A 34 -3.34 19.03 -9.90
CA MET A 34 -3.26 20.26 -9.09
C MET A 34 -1.95 21.02 -9.34
N VAL A 35 -0.83 20.31 -9.49
CA VAL A 35 0.48 20.91 -9.83
C VAL A 35 0.44 21.53 -11.23
N ASP A 36 -0.16 20.86 -12.20
CA ASP A 36 -0.31 21.37 -13.58
C ASP A 36 -1.24 22.59 -13.63
N GLU A 37 -2.32 22.57 -12.84
CA GLU A 37 -3.21 23.73 -12.65
C GLU A 37 -2.42 24.95 -12.13
N PHE A 38 -1.63 24.75 -11.06
CA PHE A 38 -0.78 25.79 -10.50
C PHE A 38 0.20 26.33 -11.54
N GLN A 39 0.94 25.44 -12.21
CA GLN A 39 1.98 25.79 -13.16
C GLN A 39 1.42 26.58 -14.34
N THR A 40 0.24 26.19 -14.85
CA THR A 40 -0.45 26.88 -15.94
C THR A 40 -0.88 28.29 -15.53
N LYS A 41 -1.50 28.44 -14.35
CA LYS A 41 -1.94 29.75 -13.86
C LYS A 41 -0.76 30.65 -13.50
N TYR A 42 0.34 30.08 -13.02
CA TYR A 42 1.55 30.81 -12.71
C TYR A 42 2.18 31.39 -13.99
N GLN A 43 2.29 30.60 -15.05
CA GLN A 43 2.77 31.08 -16.34
C GLN A 43 1.87 32.18 -16.93
N ASP A 44 0.55 32.04 -16.81
CA ASP A 44 -0.39 33.08 -17.24
C ASP A 44 -0.21 34.39 -16.45
N TYR A 45 0.00 34.27 -15.14
CA TYR A 45 0.30 35.40 -14.27
C TYR A 45 1.61 36.09 -14.69
N GLU A 46 2.71 35.36 -14.86
CA GLU A 46 4.00 35.95 -15.29
C GLU A 46 3.88 36.68 -16.63
N ALA A 47 3.14 36.12 -17.58
CA ALA A 47 2.99 36.71 -18.91
C ALA A 47 2.11 37.97 -18.94
N LYS A 48 1.11 38.07 -18.06
CA LYS A 48 0.04 39.08 -18.15
C LYS A 48 -0.05 40.03 -16.97
N ALA A 49 0.66 39.80 -15.86
CA ALA A 49 0.54 40.59 -14.64
C ALA A 49 0.70 42.10 -14.87
N ALA A 50 1.61 42.50 -15.77
CA ALA A 50 1.83 43.91 -16.11
C ALA A 50 0.67 44.57 -16.90
N THR A 51 -0.22 43.77 -17.50
CA THR A 51 -1.36 44.24 -18.29
C THR A 51 -2.65 44.35 -17.48
N TRP A 52 -2.67 43.79 -16.27
CA TRP A 52 -3.83 43.75 -15.40
C TRP A 52 -3.90 44.95 -14.46
N SER A 53 -5.11 45.31 -14.04
CA SER A 53 -5.31 46.23 -12.92
C SER A 53 -4.86 45.59 -11.61
N ASP A 54 -4.54 46.40 -10.61
CA ASP A 54 -4.11 45.90 -9.30
C ASP A 54 -5.12 44.93 -8.65
N SER A 55 -6.42 45.18 -8.84
CA SER A 55 -7.48 44.31 -8.32
C SER A 55 -7.46 42.93 -8.99
N ILE A 56 -7.29 42.87 -10.31
CA ILE A 56 -7.19 41.60 -11.04
C ILE A 56 -5.90 40.86 -10.64
N ARG A 57 -4.77 41.58 -10.56
CA ARG A 57 -3.49 41.00 -10.16
C ARG A 57 -3.55 40.39 -8.76
N SER A 58 -4.11 41.12 -7.79
CA SER A 58 -4.28 40.62 -6.41
C SER A 58 -5.20 39.40 -6.34
N SER A 59 -6.27 39.37 -7.13
CA SER A 59 -7.14 38.18 -7.21
C SER A 59 -6.40 36.96 -7.76
N LYS A 60 -5.48 37.14 -8.72
CA LYS A 60 -4.69 36.06 -9.32
C LYS A 60 -3.59 35.55 -8.39
N GLU A 61 -2.93 36.44 -7.65
CA GLU A 61 -1.97 36.08 -6.60
C GLU A 61 -2.64 35.24 -5.51
N LYS A 62 -3.85 35.64 -5.11
CA LYS A 62 -4.64 34.86 -4.15
C LYS A 62 -4.98 33.48 -4.68
N GLU A 63 -5.45 33.38 -5.93
CA GLU A 63 -5.75 32.09 -6.58
C GLU A 63 -4.54 31.13 -6.57
N LEU A 64 -3.34 31.64 -6.88
CA LEU A 64 -2.10 30.87 -6.83
C LEU A 64 -1.77 30.39 -5.40
N THR A 65 -1.93 31.27 -4.41
CA THR A 65 -1.71 30.95 -2.99
C THR A 65 -2.70 29.89 -2.49
N ASP A 66 -3.98 30.01 -2.89
CA ASP A 66 -5.03 29.07 -2.54
C ASP A 66 -4.76 27.68 -3.13
N ILE A 67 -4.28 27.60 -4.39
CA ILE A 67 -3.90 26.32 -5.01
C ILE A 67 -2.70 25.70 -4.29
N GLN A 68 -1.68 26.48 -3.98
CA GLN A 68 -0.51 25.98 -3.24
C GLN A 68 -0.91 25.40 -1.87
N THR A 69 -1.83 26.07 -1.18
CA THR A 69 -2.38 25.59 0.10
C THR A 69 -3.13 24.28 -0.09
N ARG A 70 -4.01 24.19 -1.10
CA ARG A 70 -4.75 22.96 -1.43
C ARG A 70 -3.81 21.80 -1.75
N ILE A 71 -2.72 22.03 -2.48
CA ILE A 71 -1.72 20.98 -2.79
C ILE A 71 -1.10 20.43 -1.50
N GLN A 72 -0.73 21.30 -0.57
CA GLN A 72 -0.15 20.89 0.72
C GLN A 72 -1.14 20.13 1.60
N GLU A 73 -2.39 20.57 1.65
CA GLU A 73 -3.47 19.89 2.38
C GLU A 73 -3.79 18.53 1.78
N PHE A 74 -3.87 18.45 0.45
CA PHE A 74 -4.13 17.22 -0.28
C PHE A 74 -3.05 16.17 0.00
N SER A 75 -1.77 16.54 -0.09
CA SER A 75 -0.66 15.63 0.20
C SER A 75 -0.73 15.05 1.62
N GLN A 76 -1.01 15.89 2.63
CA GLN A 76 -1.15 15.43 4.02
C GLN A 76 -2.36 14.52 4.22
N SER A 77 -3.48 14.84 3.58
CA SER A 77 -4.71 14.07 3.68
C SER A 77 -4.56 12.69 3.05
N VAL A 78 -3.98 12.62 1.85
CA VAL A 78 -3.75 11.37 1.11
C VAL A 78 -2.83 10.43 1.89
N ASP A 79 -1.74 10.94 2.46
CA ASP A 79 -0.82 10.11 3.24
C ASP A 79 -1.54 9.41 4.40
N LEU A 80 -2.40 10.15 5.11
CA LEU A 80 -3.20 9.62 6.20
C LEU A 80 -4.25 8.62 5.70
N GLU A 81 -4.94 8.94 4.60
CA GLU A 81 -5.97 8.09 4.01
C GLU A 81 -5.40 6.75 3.53
N LEU A 82 -4.29 6.77 2.79
CA LEU A 82 -3.60 5.57 2.33
C LEU A 82 -3.12 4.71 3.50
N GLN A 83 -2.62 5.33 4.58
CA GLN A 83 -2.23 4.59 5.78
C GLN A 83 -3.44 3.89 6.43
N GLN A 84 -4.55 4.59 6.59
CA GLN A 84 -5.78 4.03 7.17
C GLN A 84 -6.36 2.92 6.31
N GLN A 85 -6.36 3.11 4.99
CA GLN A 85 -6.82 2.11 4.03
C GLN A 85 -5.96 0.86 4.09
N GLN A 86 -4.62 1.00 4.12
CA GLN A 86 -3.72 -0.14 4.27
C GLN A 86 -4.00 -0.90 5.57
N GLN A 87 -4.18 -0.20 6.69
CA GLN A 87 -4.50 -0.82 7.97
C GLN A 87 -5.84 -1.59 7.90
N SER A 88 -6.87 -0.98 7.32
CA SER A 88 -8.21 -1.56 7.19
C SER A 88 -8.20 -2.82 6.32
N LEU A 89 -7.48 -2.80 5.21
CA LEU A 89 -7.35 -3.94 4.30
C LEU A 89 -6.53 -5.08 4.92
N MET A 90 -5.48 -4.76 5.68
CA MET A 90 -4.61 -5.77 6.28
C MET A 90 -5.18 -6.41 7.55
N ALA A 91 -5.94 -5.66 8.35
CA ALA A 91 -6.53 -6.14 9.60
C ALA A 91 -7.28 -7.49 9.48
N PRO A 92 -8.20 -7.69 8.51
CA PRO A 92 -8.91 -8.97 8.36
C PRO A 92 -7.99 -10.11 7.91
N ILE A 93 -6.92 -9.82 7.16
CA ILE A 93 -5.93 -10.83 6.75
C ILE A 93 -5.17 -11.35 7.96
N TYR A 94 -4.71 -10.45 8.84
CA TYR A 94 -4.07 -10.82 10.10
C TYR A 94 -5.00 -11.59 11.03
N GLU A 95 -6.28 -11.24 11.08
CA GLU A 95 -7.28 -11.98 11.85
C GLU A 95 -7.49 -13.38 11.29
N LYS A 96 -7.69 -13.51 9.98
CA LYS A 96 -7.85 -14.80 9.28
C LYS A 96 -6.65 -15.72 9.55
N ALA A 97 -5.43 -15.22 9.38
CA ALA A 97 -4.22 -16.00 9.62
C ALA A 97 -4.11 -16.44 11.08
N ARG A 98 -4.39 -15.56 12.04
CA ARG A 98 -4.41 -15.92 13.47
C ARG A 98 -5.45 -17.00 13.78
N ASN A 99 -6.63 -16.93 13.18
CA ASN A 99 -7.68 -17.93 13.35
C ASN A 99 -7.26 -19.29 12.79
N VAL A 100 -6.66 -19.32 11.59
CA VAL A 100 -6.09 -20.55 10.99
C VAL A 100 -5.02 -21.16 11.90
N VAL A 101 -4.08 -20.34 12.39
CA VAL A 101 -3.03 -20.83 13.31
C VAL A 101 -3.63 -21.39 14.59
N SER A 102 -4.60 -20.69 15.19
CA SER A 102 -5.29 -21.14 16.41
C SER A 102 -6.03 -22.46 16.21
N GLN A 103 -6.67 -22.64 15.05
CA GLN A 103 -7.35 -23.87 14.70
C GLN A 103 -6.36 -25.04 14.57
N LEU A 104 -5.30 -24.88 13.76
CA LEU A 104 -4.28 -25.91 13.58
C LEU A 104 -3.55 -26.25 14.88
N ALA A 105 -3.29 -25.25 15.72
CA ALA A 105 -2.70 -25.43 17.03
C ALA A 105 -3.55 -26.36 17.92
N LYS A 106 -4.87 -26.13 17.96
CA LYS A 106 -5.82 -26.94 18.74
C LYS A 106 -5.96 -28.35 18.18
N GLU A 107 -6.09 -28.49 16.87
CA GLU A 107 -6.22 -29.79 16.19
C GLU A 107 -4.98 -30.67 16.44
N GLY A 108 -3.79 -30.08 16.41
CA GLY A 108 -2.53 -30.78 16.69
C GLY A 108 -2.12 -30.81 18.17
N SER A 109 -2.96 -30.32 19.09
CA SER A 109 -2.66 -30.26 20.53
C SER A 109 -1.35 -29.53 20.89
N TYR A 110 -1.01 -28.50 20.12
CA TYR A 110 0.18 -27.68 20.37
C TYR A 110 -0.09 -26.63 21.44
N VAL A 111 0.79 -26.57 22.44
CA VAL A 111 0.71 -25.58 23.53
C VAL A 111 1.24 -24.21 23.10
N TYR A 112 2.24 -24.20 22.21
CA TYR A 112 2.84 -22.99 21.66
C TYR A 112 3.08 -23.14 20.17
N VAL A 113 2.86 -22.05 19.43
CA VAL A 113 3.27 -21.91 18.04
C VAL A 113 4.10 -20.65 17.94
N PHE A 114 5.32 -20.79 17.44
CA PHE A 114 6.23 -19.67 17.24
C PHE A 114 6.39 -19.34 15.75
N ASP A 115 6.52 -18.05 15.46
CA ASP A 115 7.06 -17.58 14.20
C ASP A 115 8.56 -17.92 14.16
N ILE A 116 9.02 -18.52 13.07
CA ILE A 116 10.43 -18.84 12.86
C ILE A 116 11.32 -17.60 12.97
N ASN A 117 10.80 -16.42 12.60
CA ASN A 117 11.55 -15.16 12.66
C ASN A 117 11.71 -14.61 14.08
N SER A 118 10.97 -15.14 15.07
CA SER A 118 11.07 -14.68 16.47
C SER A 118 11.87 -15.62 17.37
N VAL A 119 12.37 -16.72 16.82
CA VAL A 119 13.10 -17.76 17.58
C VAL A 119 14.55 -17.80 17.12
N LEU A 120 15.49 -17.73 18.06
CA LEU A 120 16.94 -17.77 17.76
C LEU A 120 17.41 -19.14 17.27
N TYR A 121 16.78 -20.21 17.76
CA TYR A 121 17.08 -21.59 17.38
C TYR A 121 15.87 -22.49 17.61
N TYR A 122 15.60 -23.39 16.68
CA TYR A 122 14.66 -24.49 16.85
C TYR A 122 15.25 -25.76 16.23
N ASP A 123 14.92 -26.92 16.82
CA ASP A 123 15.28 -28.20 16.24
C ASP A 123 14.17 -28.64 15.26
N ALA A 124 14.46 -28.62 13.96
CA ALA A 124 13.49 -28.99 12.93
C ALA A 124 13.04 -30.46 13.01
N ALA A 125 13.87 -31.36 13.56
CA ALA A 125 13.51 -32.77 13.72
C ALA A 125 12.57 -33.00 14.91
N GLN A 126 12.61 -32.11 15.91
CA GLN A 126 11.72 -32.16 17.09
C GLN A 126 10.54 -31.18 17.00
N SER A 127 10.52 -30.31 16.00
CA SER A 127 9.47 -29.32 15.79
C SER A 127 8.51 -29.76 14.70
N THR A 128 7.25 -29.35 14.78
CA THR A 128 6.32 -29.47 13.66
C THR A 128 6.18 -28.13 12.94
N ASP A 129 6.37 -28.13 11.63
CA ASP A 129 6.09 -26.95 10.83
C ASP A 129 4.61 -26.94 10.41
N LEU A 130 3.88 -25.92 10.88
CA LEU A 130 2.48 -25.70 10.52
C LEU A 130 2.31 -24.91 9.22
N THR A 131 3.40 -24.38 8.64
CA THR A 131 3.34 -23.54 7.43
C THR A 131 2.62 -24.24 6.28
N PRO A 132 2.90 -25.51 5.93
CA PRO A 132 2.20 -26.18 4.81
C PRO A 132 0.69 -26.30 5.03
N ALA A 133 0.27 -26.71 6.23
CA ALA A 133 -1.15 -26.84 6.57
C ALA A 133 -1.86 -25.47 6.57
N ALA A 134 -1.18 -24.44 7.09
CA ALA A 134 -1.71 -23.09 7.12
C ALA A 134 -1.82 -22.46 5.72
N ARG A 135 -0.86 -22.75 4.83
CA ARG A 135 -0.94 -22.35 3.40
C ARG A 135 -2.19 -22.91 2.75
N THR A 136 -2.46 -24.21 2.92
CA THR A 136 -3.66 -24.86 2.41
C THR A 136 -4.92 -24.21 2.99
N ALA A 137 -4.99 -24.02 4.31
CA ALA A 137 -6.14 -23.41 4.97
C ALA A 137 -6.38 -21.94 4.57
N MET A 138 -5.34 -21.22 4.15
CA MET A 138 -5.43 -19.85 3.66
C MET A 138 -5.62 -19.74 2.15
N ASN A 139 -5.77 -20.86 1.43
CA ASN A 139 -5.89 -20.93 -0.02
C ASN A 139 -4.68 -20.36 -0.77
N ILE A 140 -3.47 -20.55 -0.21
CA ILE A 140 -2.22 -20.14 -0.86
C ILE A 140 -1.83 -21.21 -1.89
N PRO A 141 -1.69 -20.88 -3.18
CA PRO A 141 -1.29 -21.85 -4.20
C PRO A 141 0.08 -22.48 -3.91
N GLU A 142 0.26 -23.77 -4.17
CA GLU A 142 1.54 -24.47 -3.89
C GLU A 142 2.74 -23.82 -4.60
N GLY A 143 2.57 -23.34 -5.82
CA GLY A 143 3.62 -22.66 -6.59
C GLY A 143 3.87 -21.20 -6.18
N ARG A 144 3.07 -20.61 -5.28
CA ARG A 144 3.24 -19.22 -4.83
C ARG A 144 4.38 -19.15 -3.83
N THR A 145 5.43 -18.39 -4.13
CA THR A 145 6.57 -18.16 -3.24
C THR A 145 6.81 -16.67 -3.03
N LEU A 146 7.63 -16.32 -2.03
CA LEU A 146 8.07 -14.93 -1.84
C LEU A 146 8.88 -14.41 -3.04
N GLU A 147 9.65 -15.28 -3.69
CA GLU A 147 10.41 -14.94 -4.90
C GLU A 147 9.47 -14.65 -6.07
N SER A 148 8.43 -15.49 -6.29
CA SER A 148 7.46 -15.24 -7.36
C SER A 148 6.69 -13.93 -7.12
N LEU A 149 6.31 -13.64 -5.87
CA LEU A 149 5.67 -12.38 -5.50
C LEU A 149 6.61 -11.19 -5.77
N GLN A 150 7.89 -11.27 -5.40
CA GLN A 150 8.85 -10.19 -5.65
C GLN A 150 9.02 -9.92 -7.15
N ALA A 151 9.10 -10.96 -7.98
CA ALA A 151 9.18 -10.82 -9.42
C ALA A 151 7.92 -10.15 -10.01
N GLU A 152 6.73 -10.50 -9.52
CA GLU A 152 5.48 -9.86 -9.92
C GLU A 152 5.44 -8.37 -9.58
N LEU A 153 5.83 -8.01 -8.36
CA LEU A 153 5.87 -6.61 -7.90
C LEU A 153 6.89 -5.78 -8.68
N GLN A 154 8.04 -6.36 -9.01
CA GLN A 154 9.03 -5.71 -9.87
C GLN A 154 8.48 -5.45 -11.27
N ALA A 155 7.86 -6.47 -11.89
CA ALA A 155 7.26 -6.31 -13.21
C ALA A 155 6.15 -5.25 -13.23
N GLN A 156 5.32 -5.18 -12.19
CA GLN A 156 4.30 -4.14 -12.04
C GLN A 156 4.92 -2.73 -11.92
N ALA A 157 5.99 -2.59 -11.14
CA ALA A 157 6.69 -1.31 -10.99
C ALA A 157 7.33 -0.85 -12.32
N GLU A 158 7.93 -1.76 -13.08
CA GLU A 158 8.49 -1.46 -14.40
C GLU A 158 7.41 -1.03 -15.40
N GLN A 159 6.24 -1.68 -15.38
CA GLN A 159 5.11 -1.31 -16.24
C GLN A 159 4.56 0.07 -15.88
N ALA A 160 4.44 0.38 -14.59
CA ALA A 160 4.00 1.70 -14.13
C ALA A 160 4.97 2.82 -14.56
N GLN A 161 6.28 2.56 -14.52
CA GLN A 161 7.30 3.51 -15.00
C GLN A 161 7.29 3.72 -16.52
N GLN A 162 6.87 2.72 -17.31
CA GLN A 162 6.77 2.84 -18.76
C GLN A 162 5.47 3.53 -19.22
N ALA A 163 4.46 3.59 -18.35
CA ALA A 163 3.19 4.23 -18.64
C ALA A 163 3.17 5.74 -18.28
N GLN A 164 4.18 6.21 -17.54
CA GLN A 164 4.43 7.62 -17.20
C GLN A 164 5.34 8.30 -18.23
#